data_AF-A0A3L9I9J0-F1
#
_entry.id   AF-A0A3L9I9J0-F1
#
_cell.length_a   1.000
_cell.length_b   1.000
_cell.length_c   1.000
_cell.angle_alpha   90.00
_cell.angle_beta   90.00
_cell.angle_gamma   90.00
#
_symmetry.space_group_name_H-M   'P 1'
#
loop_
_entity.id
_entity.type
_entity.pdbx_description
1 polymer ?
#
loop_
_entity_poly.entity_id
_entity_poly.type
_entity_poly.pdbx_seq_one_letter_code
_entity_poly.pdbx_strand_id
1 'polypeptide(L)'
;MLARMHGISREMQDAFAARSHARAWAATQSGAFKNEIIPTGGHDADGVLKQFNYDEVIRPETTVEALATLRPAFDPVSGTVTAGTSSALSDGAAAMLVMSESRAHELGLKPRARVRSMAVVGCDPSIMGYGPVPASKLALKKAGLSVSDIGVFEMNEAFAAQILPCIKDLGLMEQIDEKINLNGGAIALGHPLGCSGARISTTLLNLMERKDVQFGLATMCIGLGQGIATVFERV
;
A
#
# COMPACT_ATOMS: atom_id res chain seq x y z
N MET A 1 -3.59 -6.53 -19.11
CA MET A 1 -2.73 -5.89 -20.12
C MET A 1 -1.39 -5.45 -19.54
N LEU A 2 -1.37 -4.61 -18.50
CA LEU A 2 -0.14 -4.09 -17.87
C LEU A 2 0.88 -5.17 -17.46
N ALA A 3 0.45 -6.25 -16.78
CA ALA A 3 1.35 -7.36 -16.45
C ALA A 3 2.03 -7.99 -17.68
N ARG A 4 1.29 -8.19 -18.79
CA ARG A 4 1.86 -8.72 -20.03
C ARG A 4 2.87 -7.74 -20.64
N MET A 5 2.57 -6.45 -20.65
CA MET A 5 3.45 -5.41 -21.19
C MET A 5 4.80 -5.32 -20.44
N HIS A 6 4.80 -5.58 -19.13
CA HIS A 6 6.02 -5.49 -18.30
C HIS A 6 6.68 -6.85 -18.02
N GLY A 7 6.14 -7.94 -18.58
CA GLY A 7 6.66 -9.31 -18.40
C GLY A 7 6.49 -9.84 -16.98
N ILE A 8 5.40 -9.48 -16.30
CA ILE A 8 5.10 -9.95 -14.94
C ILE A 8 4.38 -11.30 -15.04
N SER A 9 5.09 -12.36 -14.62
CA SER A 9 4.58 -13.72 -14.69
C SER A 9 3.52 -14.01 -13.61
N ARG A 10 2.89 -15.19 -13.67
CA ARG A 10 1.96 -15.66 -12.64
C ARG A 10 2.71 -15.89 -11.32
N GLU A 11 3.88 -16.52 -11.40
CA GLU A 11 4.72 -16.88 -10.27
C GLU A 11 5.20 -15.63 -9.51
N MET A 12 5.57 -14.57 -10.24
CA MET A 12 5.91 -13.28 -9.63
C MET A 12 4.75 -12.68 -8.84
N GLN A 13 3.52 -12.80 -9.37
CA GLN A 13 2.33 -12.27 -8.70
C GLN A 13 1.99 -13.07 -7.44
N ASP A 14 2.04 -14.41 -7.53
CA ASP A 14 1.76 -15.29 -6.40
C ASP A 14 2.83 -15.11 -5.30
N ALA A 15 4.11 -14.98 -5.67
CA ALA A 15 5.18 -14.68 -4.72
C ALA A 15 4.97 -13.33 -4.00
N PHE A 16 4.55 -12.30 -4.73
CA PHE A 16 4.28 -10.99 -4.14
C PHE A 16 3.06 -11.03 -3.20
N ALA A 17 2.02 -11.79 -3.54
CA ALA A 17 0.85 -11.95 -2.70
C ALA A 17 1.16 -12.72 -1.40
N ALA A 18 1.89 -13.84 -1.49
CA ALA A 18 2.36 -14.57 -0.31
C ALA A 18 3.23 -13.68 0.59
N ARG A 19 4.14 -12.89 0.00
CA ARG A 19 4.93 -11.88 0.72
C ARG A 19 4.06 -10.86 1.45
N SER A 20 3.00 -10.34 0.81
CA SER A 20 2.11 -9.36 1.43
C SER A 20 1.44 -9.92 2.69
N HIS A 21 0.88 -11.14 2.60
CA HIS A 21 0.28 -11.82 3.76
C HIS A 21 1.29 -12.13 4.87
N ALA A 22 2.47 -12.65 4.52
CA ALA A 22 3.51 -12.96 5.49
C ALA A 22 3.97 -11.70 6.25
N ARG A 23 4.16 -10.57 5.54
CA ARG A 23 4.55 -9.30 6.15
C ARG A 23 3.46 -8.69 7.02
N ALA A 24 2.21 -8.71 6.57
CA ALA A 24 1.07 -8.25 7.36
C ALA A 24 0.90 -9.06 8.64
N TRP A 25 1.06 -10.38 8.56
CA TRP A 25 1.02 -11.24 9.74
C TRP A 25 2.17 -10.96 10.70
N ALA A 26 3.41 -10.83 10.21
CA ALA A 26 4.57 -10.50 11.03
C ALA A 26 4.43 -9.12 11.72
N ALA A 27 3.88 -8.14 11.00
CA ALA A 27 3.56 -6.82 11.54
C ALA A 27 2.49 -6.89 12.65
N THR A 28 1.48 -7.73 12.48
CA THR A 28 0.46 -7.99 13.52
C THR A 28 1.09 -8.62 14.76
N GLN A 29 1.85 -9.69 14.59
CA GLN A 29 2.49 -10.42 15.70
C GLN A 29 3.50 -9.58 16.49
N SER A 30 4.29 -8.76 15.79
CA SER A 30 5.24 -7.84 16.43
C SER A 30 4.57 -6.62 17.09
N GLY A 31 3.27 -6.41 16.86
CA GLY A 31 2.55 -5.23 17.33
C GLY A 31 2.88 -3.96 16.55
N ALA A 32 3.40 -4.07 15.34
CA ALA A 32 3.74 -2.93 14.48
C ALA A 32 2.50 -2.08 14.11
N PHE A 33 1.30 -2.66 14.16
CA PHE A 33 0.05 -1.93 13.92
C PHE A 33 -0.58 -1.30 15.16
N LYS A 34 -0.02 -1.50 16.37
CA LYS A 34 -0.62 -1.01 17.63
C LYS A 34 -0.78 0.51 17.69
N ASN A 35 0.07 1.24 16.98
CA ASN A 35 0.04 2.71 16.96
C ASN A 35 -0.91 3.29 15.90
N GLU A 36 -1.48 2.47 15.03
CA GLU A 36 -2.35 2.92 13.92
C GLU A 36 -3.73 2.27 13.90
N ILE A 37 -3.90 1.08 14.49
CA ILE A 37 -5.22 0.47 14.66
C ILE A 37 -5.89 1.04 15.91
N ILE A 38 -7.08 1.63 15.71
CA ILE A 38 -7.99 1.98 16.79
C ILE A 38 -8.95 0.81 17.02
N PRO A 39 -8.93 0.16 18.19
CA PRO A 39 -9.83 -0.95 18.45
C PRO A 39 -11.29 -0.57 18.28
N THR A 40 -12.04 -1.36 17.53
CA THR A 40 -13.43 -1.07 17.16
C THR A 40 -14.32 -2.27 17.49
N GLY A 41 -15.57 -2.01 17.90
CA GLY A 41 -16.55 -3.07 18.12
C GLY A 41 -17.06 -3.65 16.80
N GLY A 42 -17.21 -4.97 16.75
CA GLY A 42 -17.77 -5.71 15.62
C GLY A 42 -18.47 -6.98 16.11
N HIS A 43 -18.84 -7.86 15.19
CA HIS A 43 -19.46 -9.14 15.53
C HIS A 43 -18.65 -10.28 14.93
N ASP A 44 -18.49 -11.38 15.67
CA ASP A 44 -17.88 -12.59 15.13
C ASP A 44 -18.86 -13.40 14.25
N ALA A 45 -18.44 -14.60 13.84
CA ALA A 45 -19.23 -15.47 12.97
C ALA A 45 -20.59 -15.90 13.58
N ASP A 46 -20.71 -15.90 14.91
CA ASP A 46 -21.94 -16.24 15.64
C ASP A 46 -22.78 -15.00 15.95
N GLY A 47 -22.34 -13.81 15.51
CA GLY A 47 -23.00 -12.54 15.77
C GLY A 47 -22.72 -12.00 17.19
N VAL A 48 -21.73 -12.53 17.90
CA VAL A 48 -21.38 -12.06 19.25
C VAL A 48 -20.58 -10.78 19.16
N LEU A 49 -21.02 -9.76 19.90
CA LEU A 49 -20.31 -8.49 19.99
C LEU A 49 -18.91 -8.71 20.58
N LYS A 50 -17.89 -8.30 19.84
CA LYS A 50 -16.48 -8.43 20.20
C LYS A 50 -15.69 -7.21 19.77
N GLN A 51 -14.61 -6.93 20.48
CA GLN A 51 -13.64 -5.90 20.09
C GLN A 51 -12.62 -6.48 19.11
N PHE A 52 -12.42 -5.77 18.00
CA PHE A 52 -11.41 -6.07 16.99
C PHE A 52 -10.29 -5.04 17.08
N ASN A 53 -9.06 -5.54 17.17
CA ASN A 53 -7.83 -4.76 17.22
C ASN A 53 -6.75 -5.35 16.29
N TYR A 54 -7.19 -6.11 15.29
CA TYR A 54 -6.37 -6.79 14.28
C TYR A 54 -7.13 -6.79 12.96
N ASP A 55 -6.42 -6.93 11.84
CA ASP A 55 -7.00 -7.04 10.51
C ASP A 55 -7.42 -8.49 10.21
N GLU A 56 -8.70 -8.73 9.97
CA GLU A 56 -9.25 -10.07 9.70
C GLU A 56 -8.89 -10.62 8.31
N VAL A 57 -8.51 -9.72 7.39
CA VAL A 57 -8.21 -10.06 5.99
C VAL A 57 -6.92 -10.89 5.87
N ILE A 58 -6.03 -10.80 6.86
CA ILE A 58 -4.72 -11.44 6.83
C ILE A 58 -4.89 -12.96 6.93
N ARG A 59 -4.40 -13.68 5.90
CA ARG A 59 -4.31 -15.14 5.84
C ARG A 59 -2.86 -15.61 6.00
N PRO A 60 -2.39 -15.89 7.24
CA PRO A 60 -1.00 -16.26 7.51
C PRO A 60 -0.55 -17.57 6.85
N GLU A 61 -1.49 -18.43 6.49
CA GLU A 61 -1.26 -19.72 5.82
C GLU A 61 -1.05 -19.60 4.31
N THR A 62 -1.10 -18.38 3.74
CA THR A 62 -0.95 -18.17 2.30
C THR A 62 0.45 -18.54 1.83
N THR A 63 0.54 -19.53 0.93
CA THR A 63 1.80 -19.93 0.28
C THR A 63 1.73 -19.77 -1.24
N VAL A 64 2.89 -19.74 -1.91
CA VAL A 64 2.96 -19.69 -3.38
C VAL A 64 2.29 -20.91 -4.00
N GLU A 65 2.46 -22.09 -3.40
CA GLU A 65 1.86 -23.35 -3.87
C GLU A 65 0.34 -23.29 -3.78
N ALA A 66 -0.20 -22.80 -2.66
CA ALA A 66 -1.64 -22.62 -2.50
C ALA A 66 -2.19 -21.61 -3.52
N LEU A 67 -1.50 -20.49 -3.71
CA LEU A 67 -1.88 -19.46 -4.69
C LEU A 67 -1.83 -19.99 -6.12
N ALA A 68 -0.85 -20.82 -6.48
CA ALA A 68 -0.70 -21.39 -7.82
C ALA A 68 -1.90 -22.25 -8.24
N THR A 69 -2.62 -22.86 -7.28
CA THR A 69 -3.84 -23.65 -7.57
C THR A 69 -5.04 -22.79 -8.00
N LEU A 70 -5.00 -21.48 -7.76
CA LEU A 70 -6.11 -20.59 -8.06
C LEU A 70 -6.26 -20.37 -9.56
N ARG A 71 -7.51 -20.39 -10.03
CA ARG A 71 -7.86 -20.07 -11.41
C ARG A 71 -7.80 -18.55 -11.64
N PRO A 72 -7.46 -18.09 -12.86
CA PRO A 72 -7.57 -16.68 -13.23
C PRO A 72 -8.97 -16.13 -12.98
N ALA A 73 -9.06 -14.93 -12.40
CA ALA A 73 -10.33 -14.34 -11.97
C ALA A 73 -11.01 -13.50 -13.06
N PHE A 74 -10.25 -12.95 -14.01
CA PHE A 74 -10.75 -11.95 -14.97
C PHE A 74 -10.66 -12.39 -16.44
N ASP A 75 -9.68 -13.22 -16.79
CA ASP A 75 -9.50 -13.78 -18.14
C ASP A 75 -9.31 -15.30 -17.98
N PRO A 76 -10.36 -16.12 -18.22
CA PRO A 76 -10.33 -17.55 -17.94
C PRO A 76 -9.32 -18.36 -18.76
N VAL A 77 -8.93 -17.86 -19.94
CA VAL A 77 -8.14 -18.64 -20.91
C VAL A 77 -6.66 -18.32 -20.78
N SER A 78 -6.31 -17.04 -20.63
CA SER A 78 -4.91 -16.58 -20.69
C SER A 78 -4.55 -15.60 -19.57
N GLY A 79 -5.44 -15.42 -18.60
CA GLY A 79 -5.23 -14.52 -17.47
C GLY A 79 -4.19 -15.04 -16.49
N THR A 80 -3.48 -14.11 -15.84
CA THR A 80 -2.52 -14.43 -14.76
C THR A 80 -2.97 -13.89 -13.41
N VAL A 81 -3.93 -12.96 -13.39
CA VAL A 81 -4.45 -12.35 -12.16
C VAL A 81 -5.51 -13.26 -11.54
N THR A 82 -5.38 -13.54 -10.24
CA THR A 82 -6.31 -14.39 -9.48
C THR A 82 -6.89 -13.61 -8.31
N ALA A 83 -7.86 -14.21 -7.62
CA ALA A 83 -8.38 -13.63 -6.37
C ALA A 83 -7.29 -13.48 -5.30
N GLY A 84 -6.30 -14.39 -5.26
CA GLY A 84 -5.21 -14.34 -4.28
C GLY A 84 -4.14 -13.28 -4.59
N THR A 85 -4.06 -12.80 -5.83
CA THR A 85 -3.12 -11.73 -6.24
C THR A 85 -3.79 -10.37 -6.44
N SER A 86 -5.02 -10.25 -5.96
CA SER A 86 -5.84 -9.04 -5.98
C SER A 86 -6.07 -8.56 -4.55
N SER A 87 -6.27 -7.25 -4.39
CA SER A 87 -6.76 -6.73 -3.12
C SER A 87 -8.11 -7.33 -2.72
N ALA A 88 -8.29 -7.60 -1.43
CA ALA A 88 -9.55 -8.11 -0.91
C ALA A 88 -10.61 -7.00 -0.84
N LEU A 89 -11.87 -7.37 -1.04
CA LEU A 89 -13.00 -6.54 -0.65
C LEU A 89 -13.02 -6.47 0.87
N SER A 90 -13.04 -5.26 1.42
CA SER A 90 -13.02 -5.05 2.86
C SER A 90 -13.73 -3.77 3.26
N ASP A 91 -14.17 -3.74 4.51
CA ASP A 91 -14.74 -2.58 5.17
C ASP A 91 -13.68 -1.94 6.07
N GLY A 92 -13.55 -0.62 5.99
CA GLY A 92 -12.57 0.09 6.81
C GLY A 92 -12.62 1.60 6.64
N ALA A 93 -12.11 2.29 7.65
CA ALA A 93 -12.00 3.75 7.68
C ALA A 93 -10.60 4.16 8.16
N ALA A 94 -10.11 5.28 7.65
CA ALA A 94 -8.86 5.89 8.10
C ALA A 94 -9.08 7.40 8.25
N ALA A 95 -8.43 7.99 9.25
CA ALA A 95 -8.49 9.41 9.53
C ALA A 95 -7.09 9.94 9.84
N MET A 96 -6.81 11.16 9.39
CA MET A 96 -5.58 11.88 9.72
C MET A 96 -5.94 13.29 10.18
N LEU A 97 -5.35 13.74 11.29
CA LEU A 97 -5.44 15.12 11.74
C LEU A 97 -4.37 15.94 11.03
N VAL A 98 -4.78 16.99 10.31
CA VAL A 98 -3.89 17.89 9.57
C VAL A 98 -4.13 19.32 10.05
N MET A 99 -3.06 20.09 10.21
CA MET A 99 -3.10 21.50 10.58
C MET A 99 -1.86 22.23 10.04
N SER A 100 -1.85 23.56 10.10
CA SER A 100 -0.62 24.32 9.81
C SER A 100 0.45 24.05 10.87
N GLU A 101 1.72 24.09 10.47
CA GLU A 101 2.87 23.97 11.38
C GLU A 101 2.83 25.04 12.48
N SER A 102 2.49 26.28 12.12
CA SER A 102 2.32 27.37 13.09
C SER A 102 1.28 27.03 14.17
N ARG A 103 0.13 26.45 13.78
CA ARG A 103 -0.93 26.11 14.72
C ARG A 103 -0.54 24.93 15.61
N ALA A 104 0.20 23.96 15.09
CA ALA A 104 0.74 22.86 15.89
C ALA A 104 1.69 23.39 16.98
N HIS A 105 2.55 24.35 16.65
CA HIS A 105 3.43 25.01 17.61
C HIS A 105 2.67 25.83 18.66
N GLU A 106 1.69 26.64 18.26
CA GLU A 106 0.84 27.40 19.19
C GLU A 106 0.10 26.49 20.19
N LEU A 107 -0.31 25.31 19.76
CA LEU A 107 -1.00 24.32 20.59
C LEU A 107 -0.06 23.41 21.39
N GLY A 108 1.26 23.52 21.21
CA GLY A 108 2.24 22.64 21.86
C GLY A 108 2.19 21.18 21.39
N LEU A 109 1.65 20.92 20.19
CA LEU A 109 1.55 19.58 19.61
C LEU A 109 2.82 19.26 18.82
N LYS A 110 3.40 18.07 19.00
CA LYS A 110 4.55 17.59 18.21
C LYS A 110 4.05 17.05 16.86
N PRO A 111 4.39 17.67 15.71
CA PRO A 111 4.07 17.10 14.40
C PRO A 111 4.83 15.79 14.18
N ARG A 112 4.16 14.81 13.55
CA ARG A 112 4.79 13.53 13.18
C ARG A 112 5.58 13.65 11.87
N ALA A 113 4.99 14.36 10.92
CA ALA A 113 5.53 14.57 9.59
C ALA A 113 4.94 15.83 8.96
N ARG A 114 5.57 16.29 7.88
CA ARG A 114 5.10 17.35 7.00
C ARG A 114 4.88 16.80 5.59
N VAL A 115 3.82 17.27 4.92
CA VAL A 115 3.64 17.01 3.49
C VAL A 115 4.65 17.86 2.72
N ARG A 116 5.57 17.22 2.01
CA ARG A 116 6.59 17.89 1.19
C ARG A 116 6.11 18.20 -0.20
N SER A 117 5.40 17.27 -0.82
CA SER A 117 4.80 17.49 -2.12
C SER A 117 3.65 16.52 -2.37
N MET A 118 2.77 16.90 -3.29
CA MET A 118 1.68 16.09 -3.79
C MET A 118 1.61 16.21 -5.32
N ALA A 119 1.23 15.11 -5.97
CA ALA A 119 0.96 15.10 -7.39
C ALA A 119 -0.19 14.15 -7.74
N VAL A 120 -1.01 14.59 -8.69
CA VAL A 120 -2.01 13.77 -9.37
C VAL A 120 -1.73 13.83 -10.86
N VAL A 121 -1.95 12.72 -11.56
CA VAL A 121 -1.71 12.60 -13.00
C VAL A 121 -2.76 11.70 -13.63
N GLY A 122 -3.01 11.91 -14.93
CA GLY A 122 -3.77 10.98 -15.76
C GLY A 122 -2.85 10.00 -16.51
N CYS A 123 -3.40 8.84 -16.86
CA CYS A 123 -2.82 7.86 -17.77
C CYS A 123 -3.95 7.18 -18.57
N ASP A 124 -3.60 6.34 -19.53
CA ASP A 124 -4.61 5.63 -20.31
C ASP A 124 -5.45 4.70 -19.40
N PRO A 125 -6.80 4.76 -19.46
CA PRO A 125 -7.67 3.92 -18.64
C PRO A 125 -7.38 2.42 -18.71
N SER A 126 -6.90 1.92 -19.85
CA SER A 126 -6.57 0.51 -20.08
C SER A 126 -5.33 0.03 -19.29
N ILE A 127 -4.49 0.96 -18.86
CA ILE A 127 -3.32 0.71 -18.00
C ILE A 127 -3.38 1.52 -16.71
N MET A 128 -4.59 1.78 -16.19
CA MET A 128 -4.79 2.62 -15.00
C MET A 128 -3.90 2.25 -13.80
N GLY A 129 -3.54 0.97 -13.67
CA GLY A 129 -2.59 0.49 -12.67
C GLY A 129 -1.20 1.15 -12.71
N TYR A 130 -0.80 1.75 -13.84
CA TYR A 130 0.51 2.39 -14.03
C TYR A 130 0.59 3.81 -13.44
N GLY A 131 -0.55 4.42 -13.08
CA GLY A 131 -0.64 5.77 -12.52
C GLY A 131 0.37 6.13 -11.40
N PRO A 132 0.75 5.21 -10.48
CA PRO A 132 1.75 5.48 -9.46
C PRO A 132 3.10 5.97 -9.99
N VAL A 133 3.55 5.48 -11.15
CA VAL A 133 4.88 5.84 -11.69
C VAL A 133 4.97 7.32 -12.07
N PRO A 134 4.13 7.87 -12.98
CA PRO A 134 4.15 9.28 -13.30
C PRO A 134 3.79 10.17 -12.10
N ALA A 135 2.89 9.73 -11.21
CA ALA A 135 2.53 10.48 -10.01
C ALA A 135 3.73 10.64 -9.07
N SER A 136 4.42 9.54 -8.77
CA SER A 136 5.61 9.55 -7.91
C SER A 136 6.74 10.38 -8.51
N LYS A 137 7.02 10.24 -9.81
CA LYS A 137 8.04 11.06 -10.49
C LYS A 137 7.74 12.56 -10.39
N LEU A 138 6.46 12.96 -10.57
CA LEU A 138 6.06 14.36 -10.46
C LEU A 138 6.12 14.87 -9.01
N ALA A 139 5.67 14.07 -8.04
CA ALA A 139 5.75 14.44 -6.63
C ALA A 139 7.20 14.60 -6.16
N LEU A 140 8.08 13.65 -6.51
CA LEU A 140 9.52 13.72 -6.22
C LEU A 140 10.16 14.97 -6.83
N LYS A 141 9.90 15.24 -8.11
CA LYS A 141 10.37 16.47 -8.78
C LYS A 141 9.92 17.74 -8.04
N LYS A 142 8.66 17.82 -7.61
CA LYS A 142 8.14 18.96 -6.83
C LYS A 142 8.80 19.08 -5.45
N ALA A 143 9.21 17.97 -4.85
CA ALA A 143 9.92 17.97 -3.58
C ALA A 143 11.42 18.28 -3.72
N GLY A 144 11.96 18.31 -4.95
CA GLY A 144 13.41 18.42 -5.17
C GLY A 144 14.16 17.14 -4.77
N LEU A 145 13.49 16.00 -4.80
CA LEU A 145 14.03 14.70 -4.38
C LEU A 145 14.08 13.71 -5.55
N SER A 146 14.86 12.66 -5.37
CA SER A 146 14.97 11.50 -6.24
C SER A 146 14.39 10.25 -5.55
N VAL A 147 14.24 9.16 -6.31
CA VAL A 147 13.77 7.87 -5.75
C VAL A 147 14.72 7.34 -4.68
N SER A 148 16.03 7.58 -4.82
CA SER A 148 17.04 7.12 -3.85
C SER A 148 16.95 7.81 -2.49
N ASP A 149 16.41 9.03 -2.43
CA ASP A 149 16.25 9.80 -1.18
C ASP A 149 15.10 9.25 -0.31
N ILE A 150 14.19 8.47 -0.90
CA ILE A 150 13.07 7.88 -0.18
C ILE A 150 13.52 6.62 0.56
N GLY A 151 13.31 6.63 1.88
CA GLY A 151 13.67 5.52 2.76
C GLY A 151 12.67 4.37 2.71
N VAL A 152 11.38 4.67 2.64
CA VAL A 152 10.29 3.68 2.56
C VAL A 152 9.14 4.16 1.67
N PHE A 153 8.46 3.20 1.04
CA PHE A 153 7.32 3.42 0.17
C PHE A 153 6.12 2.62 0.65
N GLU A 154 4.96 3.26 0.59
CA GLU A 154 3.67 2.60 0.67
C GLU A 154 2.96 2.75 -0.67
N MET A 155 2.88 1.65 -1.41
CA MET A 155 2.27 1.58 -2.74
C MET A 155 1.03 0.69 -2.64
N ASN A 156 -0.16 1.23 -2.94
CA ASN A 156 -1.38 0.44 -2.83
C ASN A 156 -1.34 -0.79 -3.77
N GLU A 157 -1.60 -1.97 -3.19
CA GLU A 157 -1.56 -3.26 -3.88
C GLU A 157 -2.92 -3.60 -4.48
N ALA A 158 -3.41 -2.80 -5.43
CA ALA A 158 -4.69 -3.10 -6.08
C ALA A 158 -4.64 -4.51 -6.73
N PHE A 159 -3.54 -4.79 -7.43
CA PHE A 159 -3.17 -6.10 -7.96
C PHE A 159 -1.65 -6.29 -7.94
N ALA A 160 -1.16 -7.50 -7.68
CA ALA A 160 0.26 -7.82 -7.86
C ALA A 160 0.74 -7.51 -9.30
N ALA A 161 -0.15 -7.78 -10.28
CA ALA A 161 0.02 -7.44 -11.70
C ALA A 161 0.16 -5.94 -12.02
N GLN A 162 -0.19 -5.05 -11.08
CA GLN A 162 -0.11 -3.58 -11.23
C GLN A 162 1.07 -3.01 -10.45
N ILE A 163 1.28 -3.47 -9.22
CA ILE A 163 2.32 -2.90 -8.36
C ILE A 163 3.72 -3.32 -8.83
N LEU A 164 3.93 -4.57 -9.26
CA LEU A 164 5.24 -5.04 -9.73
C LEU A 164 5.76 -4.24 -10.94
N PRO A 165 4.97 -3.93 -11.99
CA PRO A 165 5.36 -2.98 -13.03
C PRO A 165 5.78 -1.62 -12.47
N CYS A 166 5.05 -1.08 -11.49
CA CYS A 166 5.36 0.22 -10.91
C CYS A 166 6.68 0.19 -10.13
N ILE A 167 6.94 -0.86 -9.34
CA ILE A 167 8.21 -1.05 -8.62
C ILE A 167 9.37 -1.15 -9.62
N LYS A 168 9.19 -1.93 -10.70
CA LYS A 168 10.18 -2.08 -11.78
C LYS A 168 10.53 -0.75 -12.45
N ASP A 169 9.53 0.01 -12.86
CA ASP A 169 9.74 1.26 -13.60
C ASP A 169 10.14 2.45 -12.73
N LEU A 170 10.02 2.31 -11.40
CA LEU A 170 10.65 3.20 -10.42
C LEU A 170 12.08 2.77 -10.06
N GLY A 171 12.57 1.63 -10.55
CA GLY A 171 13.92 1.14 -10.28
C GLY A 171 14.09 0.55 -8.88
N LEU A 172 13.02 0.01 -8.29
CA LEU A 172 12.98 -0.42 -6.89
C LEU A 172 12.93 -1.94 -6.70
N MET A 173 13.06 -2.74 -7.77
CA MET A 173 12.94 -4.21 -7.69
C MET A 173 13.99 -4.84 -6.76
N GLU A 174 15.22 -4.36 -6.79
CA GLU A 174 16.32 -4.84 -5.92
C GLU A 174 16.18 -4.37 -4.47
N GLN A 175 15.27 -3.42 -4.20
CA GLN A 175 15.04 -2.83 -2.87
C GLN A 175 13.64 -3.13 -2.34
N ILE A 176 12.96 -4.12 -2.96
CA ILE A 176 11.56 -4.42 -2.68
C ILE A 176 11.36 -4.83 -1.23
N ASP A 177 12.30 -5.56 -0.63
CA ASP A 177 12.19 -6.09 0.72
C ASP A 177 12.64 -5.15 1.82
N GLU A 178 13.35 -4.09 1.45
CA GLU A 178 13.91 -3.06 2.33
C GLU A 178 13.04 -1.81 2.38
N LYS A 179 12.33 -1.51 1.28
CA LYS A 179 11.61 -0.24 1.11
C LYS A 179 10.11 -0.34 0.83
N ILE A 180 9.59 -1.41 0.22
CA ILE A 180 8.20 -1.42 -0.29
C ILE A 180 7.25 -2.20 0.63
N ASN A 181 6.19 -1.56 1.13
CA ASN A 181 5.08 -2.19 1.86
C ASN A 181 5.57 -3.17 2.93
N LEU A 182 6.42 -2.68 3.85
CA LEU A 182 7.17 -3.55 4.76
C LEU A 182 6.30 -4.26 5.79
N ASN A 183 5.10 -3.74 6.04
CA ASN A 183 4.09 -4.34 6.90
C ASN A 183 2.98 -5.05 6.08
N GLY A 184 3.24 -5.39 4.82
CA GLY A 184 2.21 -5.88 3.89
C GLY A 184 1.38 -4.73 3.32
N GLY A 185 0.48 -5.05 2.39
CA GLY A 185 -0.37 -4.07 1.72
C GLY A 185 -1.76 -4.60 1.42
N ALA A 186 -2.45 -3.97 0.48
CA ALA A 186 -3.89 -4.19 0.23
C ALA A 186 -4.28 -5.62 -0.21
N ILE A 187 -3.34 -6.45 -0.68
CA ILE A 187 -3.61 -7.88 -0.89
C ILE A 187 -3.94 -8.55 0.45
N ALA A 188 -3.20 -8.23 1.51
CA ALA A 188 -3.36 -8.82 2.82
C ALA A 188 -4.21 -8.00 3.82
N LEU A 189 -4.31 -6.69 3.58
CA LEU A 189 -5.00 -5.73 4.46
C LEU A 189 -6.34 -5.24 3.87
N GLY A 190 -6.63 -5.63 2.63
CA GLY A 190 -7.82 -5.22 1.89
C GLY A 190 -7.74 -3.81 1.30
N HIS A 191 -8.72 -3.47 0.46
CA HIS A 191 -8.78 -2.19 -0.25
C HIS A 191 -10.16 -1.51 -0.11
N PRO A 192 -10.49 -0.98 1.08
CA PRO A 192 -11.68 -0.15 1.25
C PRO A 192 -11.45 1.16 0.50
N LEU A 193 -12.09 1.31 -0.67
CA LEU A 193 -11.69 2.28 -1.70
C LEU A 193 -11.55 3.72 -1.17
N GLY A 194 -12.55 4.21 -0.43
CA GLY A 194 -12.53 5.56 0.14
C GLY A 194 -11.56 5.76 1.32
N CYS A 195 -11.10 4.68 1.94
CA CYS A 195 -10.20 4.69 3.10
C CYS A 195 -8.72 4.59 2.68
N SER A 196 -8.45 3.84 1.62
CA SER A 196 -7.10 3.31 1.32
C SER A 196 -6.02 4.39 1.16
N GLY A 197 -6.33 5.55 0.57
CA GLY A 197 -5.35 6.63 0.41
C GLY A 197 -4.81 7.16 1.75
N ALA A 198 -5.70 7.40 2.71
CA ALA A 198 -5.33 7.81 4.06
C ALA A 198 -4.71 6.64 4.85
N ARG A 199 -5.19 5.41 4.66
CA ARG A 199 -4.66 4.20 5.31
C ARG A 199 -3.20 3.96 4.97
N ILE A 200 -2.83 3.92 3.68
CA ILE A 200 -1.42 3.69 3.28
C ILE A 200 -0.51 4.83 3.75
N SER A 201 -1.02 6.06 3.80
CA SER A 201 -0.27 7.20 4.34
C SER A 201 -0.06 7.05 5.85
N THR A 202 -1.07 6.57 6.59
CA THR A 202 -0.96 6.34 8.04
C THR A 202 0.08 5.27 8.35
N THR A 203 0.04 4.12 7.64
CA THR A 203 1.03 3.06 7.81
C THR A 203 2.44 3.54 7.43
N LEU A 204 2.55 4.35 6.37
CA LEU A 204 3.83 4.96 5.97
C LEU A 204 4.44 5.78 7.09
N LEU A 205 3.66 6.69 7.70
CA LEU A 205 4.16 7.57 8.75
C LEU A 205 4.65 6.80 9.98
N ASN A 206 3.90 5.77 10.41
CA ASN A 206 4.32 4.88 11.49
C ASN A 206 5.61 4.12 11.14
N LEU A 207 5.74 3.65 9.89
CA LEU A 207 6.93 2.95 9.43
C LEU A 207 8.15 3.89 9.35
N MET A 208 7.95 5.13 8.90
CA MET A 208 9.00 6.16 8.85
C MET A 208 9.57 6.44 10.24
N GLU A 209 8.72 6.58 11.25
CA GLU A 209 9.12 6.76 12.65
C GLU A 209 9.88 5.53 13.17
N ARG A 210 9.38 4.32 12.93
CA ARG A 210 10.03 3.08 13.40
C ARG A 210 11.39 2.83 12.77
N LYS A 211 11.57 3.16 11.49
CA LYS A 211 12.85 2.97 10.76
C LYS A 211 13.75 4.19 10.79
N ASP A 212 13.33 5.25 11.48
CA ASP A 212 14.04 6.52 11.57
C ASP A 212 14.50 7.07 10.20
N VAL A 213 13.60 7.04 9.22
CA VAL A 213 13.88 7.57 7.87
C VAL A 213 13.27 8.96 7.68
N GLN A 214 14.02 9.84 7.02
CA GLN A 214 13.61 11.22 6.83
C GLN A 214 12.45 11.35 5.83
N PHE A 215 12.51 10.66 4.69
CA PHE A 215 11.53 10.79 3.61
C PHE A 215 10.80 9.48 3.31
N GLY A 216 9.49 9.58 3.09
CA GLY A 216 8.63 8.48 2.66
C GLY A 216 7.69 8.89 1.55
N LEU A 217 7.23 7.93 0.75
CA LEU A 217 6.32 8.18 -0.36
C LEU A 217 5.13 7.22 -0.32
N ALA A 218 3.91 7.77 -0.27
CA ALA A 218 2.65 7.04 -0.42
C ALA A 218 2.10 7.25 -1.83
N THR A 219 1.75 6.18 -2.55
CA THR A 219 1.24 6.29 -3.93
C THR A 219 0.24 5.19 -4.27
N MET A 220 -0.70 5.49 -5.16
CA MET A 220 -1.70 4.53 -5.60
C MET A 220 -2.21 4.82 -7.02
N CYS A 221 -2.62 3.74 -7.70
CA CYS A 221 -3.40 3.84 -8.93
C CYS A 221 -4.85 4.19 -8.58
N ILE A 222 -5.55 4.76 -9.55
CA ILE A 222 -6.95 5.14 -9.44
C ILE A 222 -7.67 4.68 -10.71
N GLY A 223 -8.88 4.14 -10.53
CA GLY A 223 -9.75 3.71 -11.61
C GLY A 223 -9.91 4.77 -12.71
N LEU A 224 -10.13 4.31 -13.94
CA LEU A 224 -10.26 5.16 -15.13
C LEU A 224 -9.01 5.96 -15.51
N GLY A 225 -7.83 5.52 -15.07
CA GLY A 225 -6.57 6.03 -15.61
C GLY A 225 -6.02 7.22 -14.85
N GLN A 226 -5.88 7.12 -13.53
CA GLN A 226 -5.30 8.18 -12.72
C GLN A 226 -4.27 7.61 -11.73
N GLY A 227 -3.42 8.48 -11.21
CA GLY A 227 -2.48 8.16 -10.13
C GLY A 227 -2.28 9.35 -9.19
N ILE A 228 -2.03 9.06 -7.92
CA ILE A 228 -1.73 10.05 -6.90
C ILE A 228 -0.51 9.62 -6.09
N ALA A 229 0.34 10.58 -5.75
CA ALA A 229 1.48 10.37 -4.86
C ALA A 229 1.63 11.55 -3.89
N THR A 230 2.01 11.23 -2.65
CA THR A 230 2.34 12.20 -1.60
C THR A 230 3.70 11.86 -1.01
N VAL A 231 4.58 12.85 -0.95
CA VAL A 231 5.89 12.73 -0.27
C VAL A 231 5.77 13.36 1.11
N PHE A 232 6.16 12.59 2.13
CA PHE A 232 6.22 13.03 3.52
C PHE A 232 7.67 13.18 3.96
N GLU A 233 7.91 14.15 4.85
CA GLU A 233 9.15 14.24 5.61
C GLU A 233 8.85 14.16 7.11
N ARG A 234 9.62 13.35 7.83
CA ARG A 234 9.55 13.23 9.29
C ARG A 234 10.11 14.50 9.95
N VAL A 235 9.44 14.98 11.00
CA VAL A 235 9.88 16.13 11.82
C VAL A 235 10.50 15.65 13.14
#